data_AF-A0A7X8BW45-F1
#
_entry.id   AF-A0A7X8BW45-F1
#
_cell.length_a   1.000
_cell.length_b   1.000
_cell.length_c   1.000
_cell.angle_alpha   90.00
_cell.angle_beta   90.00
_cell.angle_gamma   90.00
#
_symmetry.space_group_name_H-M   'P 1'
#
loop_
_entity.id
_entity.type
_entity.pdbx_description
1 polymer ?
#
loop_
_entity_poly.entity_id
_entity_poly.type
_entity_poly.pdbx_seq_one_letter_code
_entity_poly.pdbx_strand_id
1 'polypeptide(L)'
;MKKRNSLIILKINKKQATDAGMAMVLLLLLIGFFGHNTLYFRLAIPVLVMLMIFPMLFYPFAVIWFSLAQLLGIIFSKIILTISYVIIVLPVAFIRRLTGKDSLQLRQFKKSASSVMISRDHWFKKEDFETPY
;
A
#
# COMPACT_ATOMS: atom_id res chain seq x y z
N MET A 1 -16.03 14.97 11.79
CA MET A 1 -15.13 14.23 12.70
C MET A 1 -15.06 12.76 12.29
N LYS A 2 -13.99 12.34 11.62
CA LYS A 2 -13.80 10.94 11.19
C LYS A 2 -13.36 10.14 12.41
N LYS A 3 -14.25 9.29 12.92
CA LYS A 3 -14.03 8.40 14.08
C LYS A 3 -12.99 7.34 13.70
N ARG A 4 -11.73 7.75 13.71
CA ARG A 4 -10.55 6.89 13.64
C ARG A 4 -10.29 6.43 15.06
N ASN A 5 -10.29 5.11 15.25
CA ASN A 5 -10.10 4.35 16.49
C ASN A 5 -11.40 3.71 17.02
N SER A 6 -11.76 2.59 16.41
CA SER A 6 -12.37 1.48 17.16
C SER A 6 -11.76 0.20 16.59
N LEU A 7 -10.83 -0.36 17.34
CA LEU A 7 -10.49 -1.78 17.44
C LEU A 7 -10.80 -2.62 16.18
N ILE A 8 -9.74 -3.09 15.51
CA ILE A 8 -9.74 -4.05 14.41
C ILE A 8 -10.27 -5.39 14.93
N ILE A 9 -11.55 -5.46 15.29
CA ILE A 9 -12.26 -6.71 15.47
C ILE A 9 -12.68 -7.08 14.05
N LEU A 10 -11.84 -7.89 13.40
CA LEU A 10 -12.22 -8.52 12.15
C LEU A 10 -13.50 -9.32 12.41
N LYS A 11 -14.63 -8.80 11.96
CA LYS A 11 -15.87 -9.55 11.91
C LYS A 11 -15.74 -10.56 10.77
N ILE A 12 -14.96 -11.63 11.02
CA ILE A 12 -14.70 -12.68 10.05
C ILE A 12 -16.02 -13.41 9.78
N ASN A 13 -16.41 -13.43 8.51
CA ASN A 13 -17.56 -14.20 8.05
C ASN A 13 -17.16 -15.68 7.88
N LYS A 14 -18.13 -16.60 7.87
CA LYS A 14 -17.93 -18.03 7.63
C LYS A 14 -17.08 -18.29 6.38
N LYS A 15 -17.33 -17.54 5.29
CA LYS A 15 -16.55 -17.62 4.05
C LYS A 15 -15.08 -17.27 4.25
N GLN A 16 -14.78 -16.21 4.98
CA GLN A 16 -13.39 -15.81 5.27
C GLN A 16 -12.68 -16.84 6.16
N ALA A 17 -13.39 -17.44 7.12
CA ALA A 17 -12.84 -18.56 7.90
C ALA A 17 -12.51 -19.77 7.01
N THR A 18 -13.37 -20.07 6.03
CA THR A 18 -13.08 -21.09 5.00
C THR A 18 -11.86 -20.72 4.16
N ASP A 19 -11.76 -19.49 3.67
CA ASP A 19 -10.64 -19.02 2.85
C ASP A 19 -9.29 -19.12 3.59
N ALA A 20 -9.27 -18.72 4.87
CA ALA A 20 -8.09 -18.87 5.71
C ALA A 20 -7.74 -20.34 5.98
N GLY A 21 -8.74 -21.19 6.24
CA GLY A 21 -8.52 -22.62 6.40
C GLY A 21 -8.00 -23.29 5.13
N MET A 22 -8.48 -22.88 3.95
CA MET A 22 -7.96 -23.36 2.66
C MET A 22 -6.50 -22.95 2.46
N ALA A 23 -6.14 -21.71 2.84
CA ALA A 23 -4.76 -21.27 2.84
C ALA A 23 -3.88 -22.11 3.79
N MET A 24 -4.38 -22.45 4.97
CA MET A 24 -3.68 -23.31 5.93
C MET A 24 -3.44 -24.72 5.38
N VAL A 25 -4.45 -25.34 4.77
CA VAL A 25 -4.31 -26.65 4.11
C VAL A 25 -3.29 -26.58 2.98
N LEU A 26 -3.36 -25.53 2.15
CA LEU A 26 -2.41 -25.32 1.05
C LEU A 26 -0.98 -25.17 1.58
N LEU A 27 -0.76 -24.43 2.67
CA LEU A 27 0.55 -24.33 3.30
C LEU A 27 1.09 -25.69 3.78
N LEU A 28 0.24 -26.51 4.41
CA LEU A 28 0.63 -27.86 4.83
C LEU A 28 1.03 -28.73 3.64
N LEU A 29 0.31 -28.65 2.52
CA LEU A 29 0.64 -29.38 1.30
C LEU A 29 1.95 -28.89 0.66
N LEU A 30 2.17 -27.58 0.60
CA LEU A 30 3.42 -27.02 0.07
C LEU A 30 4.62 -27.46 0.93
N ILE A 31 4.50 -27.39 2.26
CA ILE A 31 5.57 -27.83 3.17
C ILE A 31 5.82 -29.34 3.01
N GLY A 32 4.76 -30.14 2.90
CA GLY A 32 4.89 -31.57 2.63
C GLY A 32 5.57 -31.87 1.29
N PHE A 33 5.25 -31.10 0.25
CA PHE A 33 5.82 -31.24 -1.08
C PHE A 33 7.31 -30.89 -1.11
N PHE A 34 7.69 -29.71 -0.61
CA PHE A 34 9.09 -29.28 -0.58
C PHE A 34 9.95 -30.04 0.45
N GLY A 35 9.35 -30.43 1.57
CA GLY A 35 10.04 -31.17 2.64
C GLY A 35 10.11 -32.68 2.42
N HIS A 36 9.52 -33.21 1.34
CA HIS A 36 9.37 -34.65 1.05
C HIS A 36 8.83 -35.50 2.22
N ASN A 37 8.19 -34.87 3.20
CA ASN A 37 7.75 -35.52 4.41
C ASN A 37 6.25 -35.86 4.31
N THR A 38 5.96 -37.15 4.27
CA THR A 38 4.59 -37.69 4.12
C THR A 38 3.67 -37.38 5.31
N LEU A 39 4.23 -36.96 6.45
CA LEU A 39 3.45 -36.61 7.65
C LEU A 39 2.53 -35.41 7.38
N TYR A 40 3.00 -34.40 6.66
CA TYR A 40 2.18 -33.20 6.37
C TYR A 40 1.00 -33.50 5.46
N PHE A 41 1.13 -34.44 4.51
CA PHE A 41 0.00 -34.92 3.71
C PHE A 41 -1.04 -35.64 4.57
N ARG A 42 -0.59 -36.47 5.51
CA ARG A 42 -1.48 -37.17 6.46
C ARG A 42 -2.22 -36.21 7.38
N LEU A 43 -1.64 -35.06 7.73
CA LEU A 43 -2.30 -34.01 8.51
C LEU A 43 -3.20 -33.11 7.66
N ALA A 44 -2.84 -32.83 6.41
CA ALA A 44 -3.62 -31.95 5.53
C ALA A 44 -5.01 -32.52 5.21
N ILE A 45 -5.12 -33.83 5.00
CA ILE A 45 -6.38 -34.51 4.68
C ILE A 45 -7.44 -34.33 5.80
N PRO A 46 -7.20 -34.71 7.07
CA PRO A 46 -8.19 -34.53 8.13
C PRO A 46 -8.48 -33.07 8.42
N VAL A 47 -7.48 -32.17 8.30
CA VAL A 47 -7.69 -30.72 8.47
C VAL A 47 -8.63 -30.18 7.38
N LEU A 48 -8.48 -30.62 6.13
CA LEU A 48 -9.38 -30.27 5.03
C LEU A 48 -10.80 -30.78 5.27
N VAL A 49 -10.96 -32.03 5.72
CA VAL A 49 -12.28 -32.59 6.05
C VAL A 49 -12.92 -31.80 7.18
N MET A 50 -12.15 -31.46 8.23
CA MET A 50 -12.64 -30.65 9.36
C MET A 50 -13.06 -29.24 8.91
N LEU A 51 -12.33 -28.64 7.97
CA LEU A 51 -12.68 -27.36 7.36
C LEU A 51 -14.01 -27.40 6.61
N MET A 52 -14.30 -28.51 5.90
CA MET A 52 -15.56 -28.69 5.17
C MET A 52 -16.75 -28.84 6.11
N ILE A 53 -16.58 -29.53 7.25
CA ILE A 53 -17.66 -29.77 8.21
C ILE A 53 -17.90 -28.53 9.08
N PHE A 54 -16.84 -27.97 9.69
CA PHE A 54 -16.92 -26.87 10.65
C PHE A 54 -15.88 -25.79 10.35
N PRO A 55 -16.11 -24.92 9.34
CA PRO A 55 -15.17 -23.86 9.00
C PRO A 55 -14.98 -22.83 10.10
N MET A 56 -15.96 -22.68 11.00
CA MET A 56 -15.88 -21.74 12.11
C MET A 56 -14.80 -22.11 13.15
N LEU A 57 -14.35 -23.37 13.18
CA LEU A 57 -13.23 -23.78 14.04
C LEU A 57 -11.92 -23.06 13.66
N PHE A 58 -11.78 -22.66 12.39
CA PHE A 58 -10.63 -21.93 11.88
C PHE A 58 -10.75 -20.42 12.07
N TYR A 59 -11.79 -19.93 12.75
CA TYR A 59 -11.97 -18.52 13.06
C TYR A 59 -10.76 -17.87 13.76
N PRO A 60 -10.18 -18.42 14.86
CA PRO A 60 -9.02 -17.79 15.51
C PRO A 60 -7.81 -17.71 14.57
N PHE A 61 -7.59 -18.74 13.75
CA PHE A 61 -6.55 -18.73 12.73
C PHE A 61 -6.84 -17.66 11.67
N ALA A 62 -8.08 -17.55 11.20
CA ALA A 62 -8.49 -16.55 10.22
C ALA A 62 -8.28 -15.13 10.74
N VAL A 63 -8.61 -14.84 12.00
CA VAL A 63 -8.34 -13.54 12.62
C VAL A 63 -6.86 -13.22 12.56
N ILE A 64 -5.99 -14.13 13.02
CA ILE A 64 -4.53 -13.93 12.99
C ILE A 64 -4.03 -13.74 11.55
N TRP A 65 -4.44 -14.62 10.64
CA TRP A 65 -4.05 -14.62 9.24
C TRP A 65 -4.39 -13.31 8.54
N PHE A 66 -5.64 -12.87 8.65
CA PHE A 66 -6.09 -11.62 8.01
C PHE A 66 -5.54 -10.38 8.70
N SER A 67 -5.39 -10.37 10.02
CA SER A 67 -4.74 -9.27 10.73
C SER A 67 -3.29 -9.09 10.28
N LEU A 68 -2.56 -10.19 10.10
CA LEU A 68 -1.19 -10.18 9.58
C LEU A 68 -1.17 -9.69 8.13
N ALA A 69 -2.06 -10.17 7.27
CA ALA A 69 -2.16 -9.71 5.88
C ALA A 69 -2.47 -8.21 5.78
N GLN A 70 -3.34 -7.68 6.64
CA GLN A 70 -3.65 -6.25 6.70
C GLN A 70 -2.46 -5.42 7.19
N LEU A 71 -1.76 -5.88 8.23
CA LEU A 71 -0.57 -5.20 8.74
C LEU A 71 0.50 -5.12 7.64
N LEU A 72 0.76 -6.24 6.96
CA LEU A 72 1.66 -6.29 5.82
C LEU A 72 1.18 -5.34 4.71
N GLY A 73 -0.11 -5.33 4.36
CA GLY A 73 -0.64 -4.42 3.35
C GLY A 73 -0.37 -2.93 3.65
N ILE A 74 -0.51 -2.51 4.91
CA ILE A 74 -0.22 -1.13 5.32
C ILE A 74 1.28 -0.83 5.20
N ILE A 75 2.13 -1.77 5.61
CA ILE A 75 3.59 -1.62 5.55
C ILE A 75 4.05 -1.57 4.09
N PHE A 76 3.63 -2.53 3.27
CA PHE A 76 3.99 -2.63 1.85
C PHE A 76 3.47 -1.44 1.04
N SER A 77 2.27 -0.94 1.31
CA SER A 77 1.75 0.26 0.64
C SER A 77 2.68 1.47 0.85
N LYS A 78 3.20 1.66 2.07
CA LYS A 78 4.18 2.72 2.36
C LYS A 78 5.52 2.45 1.68
N ILE A 79 6.02 1.21 1.76
CA ILE A 79 7.29 0.82 1.14
C ILE A 79 7.26 1.09 -0.37
N ILE A 80 6.21 0.65 -1.07
CA ILE A 80 6.08 0.83 -2.50
C ILE A 80 6.04 2.33 -2.87
N LEU A 81 5.32 3.14 -2.10
CA LEU A 81 5.27 4.59 -2.30
C LEU A 81 6.63 5.25 -2.07
N THR A 82 7.36 4.85 -1.02
CA THR A 82 8.69 5.38 -0.74
C THR A 82 9.68 4.98 -1.84
N ILE A 83 9.65 3.72 -2.26
CA ILE A 83 10.52 3.22 -3.34
C ILE A 83 10.22 3.96 -4.65
N SER A 84 8.95 4.11 -5.02
CA SER A 84 8.58 4.82 -6.26
C SER A 84 9.00 6.29 -6.21
N TYR A 85 8.85 6.95 -5.06
CA TYR A 85 9.35 8.30 -4.85
C TYR A 85 10.87 8.38 -5.03
N VAL A 86 11.63 7.46 -4.43
CA VAL A 86 13.09 7.45 -4.51
C VAL A 86 13.59 7.10 -5.91
N ILE A 87 12.93 6.19 -6.62
CA ILE A 87 13.37 5.76 -7.96
C ILE A 87 12.97 6.76 -9.06
N ILE A 88 11.82 7.42 -8.94
CA ILE A 88 11.29 8.29 -9.99
C ILE A 88 11.47 9.76 -9.64
N VAL A 89 10.90 10.19 -8.51
CA VAL A 89 10.79 11.61 -8.18
C VAL A 89 12.14 12.18 -7.74
N LEU A 90 12.86 11.45 -6.91
CA LEU A 90 14.13 11.89 -6.34
C LEU A 90 15.23 12.12 -7.40
N PRO A 91 15.48 11.23 -8.39
CA PRO A 91 16.45 11.51 -9.43
C PRO A 91 16.04 12.66 -10.34
N VAL A 92 14.75 12.79 -10.68
CA VAL A 92 14.25 13.94 -11.45
C VAL A 92 14.52 15.25 -10.70
N ALA A 93 14.23 15.28 -9.40
CA ALA A 93 14.53 16.43 -8.56
C ALA A 93 16.03 16.72 -8.47
N PHE A 94 16.86 15.68 -8.35
CA PHE A 94 18.31 15.81 -8.29
C PHE A 94 18.90 16.34 -9.61
N ILE A 95 18.49 15.78 -10.75
CA ILE A 95 18.88 16.27 -12.08
C ILE A 95 18.50 17.74 -12.23
N ARG A 96 17.24 18.11 -11.92
CA ARG A 96 16.79 19.50 -11.97
C ARG A 96 17.63 20.43 -11.08
N ARG A 97 18.03 19.96 -9.89
CA ARG A 97 18.88 20.71 -8.97
C ARG A 97 20.30 20.89 -9.51
N LEU A 98 20.88 19.85 -10.13
CA LEU A 98 22.20 19.93 -10.78
C LEU A 98 22.19 20.85 -12.00
N THR A 99 21.14 20.82 -12.82
CA THR A 99 20.99 21.72 -13.98
C THR A 99 20.75 23.19 -13.57
N GLY A 100 20.66 23.49 -12.27
CA GLY A 100 20.49 24.87 -11.78
C GLY A 100 19.12 25.49 -12.11
N LYS A 101 18.14 24.69 -12.54
CA LYS A 101 16.81 25.16 -12.92
C LYS A 101 15.98 25.51 -11.67
N ASP A 102 16.14 26.73 -11.19
CA ASP A 102 15.36 27.31 -10.10
C ASP A 102 14.12 28.06 -10.63
N SER A 103 13.16 27.32 -11.21
CA SER A 103 11.94 27.93 -11.78
C SER A 103 11.06 28.65 -10.75
N LEU A 104 11.23 28.34 -9.46
CA LEU A 104 10.49 28.98 -8.37
C LEU A 104 11.31 30.08 -7.69
N GLN A 105 12.51 30.38 -8.19
CA GLN A 105 13.39 31.43 -7.66
C GLN A 105 13.58 31.31 -6.12
N LEU A 106 13.60 30.07 -5.61
CA LEU A 106 13.61 29.79 -4.17
C LEU A 106 14.90 30.29 -3.51
N ARG A 107 16.00 30.38 -4.26
CA ARG A 107 17.28 30.90 -3.74
C ARG A 107 17.23 32.39 -3.41
N GLN A 108 16.41 33.16 -4.11
CA GLN A 108 16.29 34.62 -3.96
C GLN A 108 15.08 35.03 -3.12
N PHE A 109 14.10 34.13 -2.93
CA PHE A 109 12.94 34.37 -2.10
C PHE A 109 13.33 34.77 -0.66
N LYS A 110 12.83 35.93 -0.21
CA LYS A 110 13.10 36.55 1.12
C LYS A 110 14.55 36.96 1.42
N LYS A 111 15.47 36.87 0.45
CA LYS A 111 16.85 37.34 0.65
C LYS A 111 17.08 38.80 0.27
N SER A 112 16.13 39.42 -0.40
CA SER A 112 16.20 40.82 -0.81
C SER A 112 14.82 41.47 -0.75
N ALA A 113 14.78 42.80 -0.86
CA ALA A 113 13.53 43.56 -0.90
C ALA A 113 12.81 43.46 -2.26
N SER A 114 13.43 42.85 -3.28
CA SER A 114 12.81 42.69 -4.61
C SER A 114 11.85 41.50 -4.68
N SER A 115 10.78 41.68 -5.45
CA SER A 115 9.78 40.63 -5.68
C SER A 115 10.35 39.52 -6.57
N VAL A 116 10.02 38.27 -6.24
CA VAL A 116 10.30 37.09 -7.08
C VAL A 116 9.08 36.70 -7.95
N MET A 117 7.96 37.38 -7.77
CA MET A 117 6.81 37.22 -8.65
C MET A 117 7.11 37.87 -10.00
N ILE A 118 6.71 37.20 -11.07
CA ILE A 118 6.78 37.75 -12.43
C ILE A 118 5.62 38.74 -12.59
N SER A 119 5.90 40.03 -12.78
CA SER A 119 4.88 41.00 -13.20
C SER A 119 4.41 40.68 -14.62
N ARG A 120 3.11 40.47 -14.80
CA ARG A 120 2.50 40.20 -16.10
C ARG A 120 1.84 41.47 -16.64
N ASP A 121 2.67 42.42 -17.05
CA ASP A 121 2.21 43.68 -17.66
C ASP A 121 1.88 43.44 -19.14
N HIS A 122 0.78 42.73 -19.40
CA HIS A 122 0.23 42.53 -20.74
C HIS A 122 -1.24 42.95 -20.78
N TRP A 123 -1.67 43.48 -21.92
CA TRP A 123 -3.05 43.85 -22.15
C TRP A 123 -3.87 42.59 -22.35
N PHE A 124 -4.82 42.35 -21.45
CA PHE A 124 -5.74 41.21 -21.52
C PHE A 124 -6.57 41.30 -22.80
N LYS A 125 -6.45 40.28 -23.65
CA LYS A 125 -7.26 40.16 -24.87
C LYS A 125 -8.41 39.19 -24.65
N LYS A 126 -9.38 39.22 -25.56
CA LYS A 126 -10.56 38.36 -25.48
C LYS A 126 -10.17 36.88 -25.53
N GLU A 127 -9.10 36.57 -26.26
CA GLU A 127 -8.52 35.23 -26.39
C GLU A 127 -7.96 34.67 -25.06
N ASP A 128 -7.49 35.52 -24.13
CA ASP A 128 -6.94 35.08 -22.84
C ASP A 128 -8.03 34.54 -21.88
N PHE A 129 -9.31 34.85 -22.16
CA PHE A 129 -10.44 34.31 -21.39
C PHE A 129 -10.82 32.88 -21.82
N GLU A 130 -10.43 32.46 -23.03
CA GLU A 130 -10.69 31.12 -23.56
C GLU A 130 -9.67 30.09 -23.02
N THR A 131 -8.41 30.51 -22.82
CA THR A 131 -7.35 29.68 -22.23
C THR A 131 -6.61 30.43 -21.11
N PRO A 132 -7.12 30.39 -19.87
CA PRO A 132 -6.61 31.21 -18.76
C PRO A 132 -5.29 30.73 -18.12
N TYR A 133 -4.68 29.65 -18.61
CA TYR A 133 -3.46 29.02 -18.05
C TYR A 133 -2.34 28.98 -19.09
#